data_AF-A0A2P6WAL0-F1
#
_entry.id   AF-A0A2P6WAL0-F1
#
_cell.length_a   1.000
_cell.length_b   1.000
_cell.length_c   1.000
_cell.angle_alpha   90.00
_cell.angle_beta   90.00
_cell.angle_gamma   90.00
#
_symmetry.space_group_name_H-M   'P 1'
#
loop_
_entity.id
_entity.type
_entity.pdbx_description
1 polymer ?
#
loop_
_entity_poly.entity_id
_entity_poly.type
_entity_poly.pdbx_seq_one_letter_code
_entity_poly.pdbx_strand_id
1 'polypeptide(L)'
;MILSISVALLIAGALLLLLKDTGIPEIPVYVVSGLLLSVFSNIASSQGLIPATFVESEIMRELALLGLGILVFYSTSSLVLDVKRSTTLSSFKTVLWLSTVSFAGFVGLSLTFGLNIYESVLFGVAAATGSTLMDSGLVKEEARKNHIYGWLT
;
A
#
# COMPACT_ATOMS: atom_id res chain seq x y z
N MET A 1 7.78 -17.67 -13.08
CA MET A 1 6.84 -16.62 -13.55
C MET A 1 5.43 -16.80 -13.00
N ILE A 2 4.58 -17.70 -13.54
CA ILE A 2 3.26 -17.97 -12.92
C ILE A 2 3.45 -18.50 -11.50
N LEU A 3 4.49 -19.33 -11.29
CA LEU A 3 4.81 -19.87 -9.98
C LEU A 3 5.19 -18.78 -8.96
N SER A 4 5.85 -17.70 -9.36
CA SER A 4 6.21 -16.61 -8.43
C SER A 4 5.01 -15.74 -8.06
N ILE A 5 4.12 -15.44 -9.02
CA ILE A 5 2.84 -14.77 -8.75
C ILE A 5 1.95 -15.65 -7.86
N SER A 6 1.88 -16.95 -8.16
CA SER A 6 1.08 -17.89 -7.37
C SER A 6 1.59 -18.04 -5.94
N VAL A 7 2.92 -18.10 -5.75
CA VAL A 7 3.53 -18.13 -4.42
C VAL A 7 3.29 -16.82 -3.68
N ALA A 8 3.39 -15.66 -4.34
CA ALA A 8 3.09 -14.37 -3.73
C ALA A 8 1.63 -14.28 -3.26
N LEU A 9 0.68 -14.70 -4.10
CA LEU A 9 -0.73 -14.76 -3.75
C LEU A 9 -1.03 -15.78 -2.66
N LEU A 10 -0.33 -16.92 -2.65
CA LEU A 10 -0.51 -17.96 -1.65
C LEU A 10 0.00 -17.51 -0.28
N ILE A 11 1.17 -16.87 -0.21
CA ILE A 11 1.72 -16.34 1.05
C ILE A 11 0.82 -15.22 1.57
N ALA A 12 0.44 -14.27 0.72
CA ALA A 12 -0.48 -13.20 1.10
C ALA A 12 -1.83 -13.77 1.58
N GLY A 13 -2.43 -14.70 0.83
CA GLY A 13 -3.70 -15.34 1.16
C GLY A 13 -3.67 -16.16 2.45
N ALA A 14 -2.59 -16.91 2.69
CA ALA A 14 -2.41 -17.68 3.91
C ALA A 14 -2.25 -16.75 5.14
N LEU A 15 -1.47 -15.68 5.01
CA LEU A 15 -1.32 -14.66 6.05
C LEU A 15 -2.65 -13.99 6.36
N LEU A 16 -3.43 -13.58 5.35
CA LEU A 16 -4.76 -13.02 5.57
C LEU A 16 -5.70 -13.98 6.30
N LEU A 17 -5.68 -15.27 5.94
CA LEU A 17 -6.48 -16.30 6.62
C LEU A 17 -6.09 -16.45 8.08
N LEU A 18 -4.77 -16.46 8.37
CA LEU A 18 -4.26 -16.56 9.74
C LEU A 18 -4.56 -15.32 10.58
N LEU A 19 -4.51 -14.14 9.97
CA LEU A 19 -4.71 -12.85 10.64
C LEU A 19 -6.16 -12.36 10.60
N LYS A 20 -7.07 -13.10 9.95
CA LYS A 20 -8.48 -12.74 9.79
C LYS A 20 -9.16 -12.39 11.11
N ASP A 21 -8.88 -13.16 12.15
CA ASP A 21 -9.55 -13.04 13.45
C ASP A 21 -8.86 -12.02 14.39
N THR A 22 -7.69 -11.49 13.99
CA THR A 22 -6.90 -10.56 14.81
C THR A 22 -7.36 -9.11 14.69
N GLY A 23 -8.29 -8.81 13.78
CA GLY A 23 -8.75 -7.45 13.51
C GLY A 23 -7.72 -6.53 12.85
N ILE A 24 -6.50 -7.03 12.59
CA ILE A 24 -5.42 -6.26 11.94
C ILE A 24 -5.87 -5.87 10.52
N PRO A 25 -5.63 -4.62 10.08
CA PRO A 25 -5.94 -4.23 8.72
C PRO A 25 -5.16 -5.04 7.68
N GLU A 26 -5.77 -5.28 6.53
CA GLU A 26 -5.21 -6.14 5.49
C GLU A 26 -3.97 -5.51 4.83
N ILE A 27 -3.90 -4.18 4.74
CA ILE A 27 -2.80 -3.46 4.07
C ILE A 27 -1.42 -3.74 4.69
N PRO A 28 -1.21 -3.58 6.02
CA PRO A 28 0.03 -4.01 6.67
C PRO A 28 0.38 -5.48 6.44
N VAL A 29 -0.61 -6.38 6.39
CA VAL A 29 -0.40 -7.81 6.17
C VAL A 29 0.18 -8.06 4.78
N TYR A 30 -0.32 -7.38 3.74
CA TYR A 30 0.24 -7.47 2.39
C TYR A 30 1.68 -6.98 2.33
N VAL A 31 2.01 -5.85 2.99
CA VAL A 31 3.39 -5.32 3.00
C VAL A 31 4.35 -6.30 3.68
N VAL A 32 3.96 -6.85 4.83
CA VAL A 32 4.76 -7.86 5.53
C VAL A 32 4.90 -9.14 4.70
N SER A 33 3.85 -9.56 4.01
CA SER A 33 3.89 -10.74 3.13
C SER A 33 4.90 -10.57 1.99
N GLY A 34 4.98 -9.37 1.39
CA GLY A 34 5.95 -9.03 0.36
C GLY A 34 7.40 -9.01 0.87
N LEU A 35 7.61 -8.45 2.06
CA LEU A 35 8.92 -8.47 2.73
C LEU A 35 9.38 -9.90 3.05
N LEU A 36 8.48 -10.73 3.60
CA LEU A 36 8.77 -12.13 3.87
C LEU A 36 9.11 -12.88 2.59
N LEU A 37 8.35 -12.68 1.52
CA LEU A 37 8.63 -13.32 0.23
C LEU A 37 10.02 -12.92 -0.32
N SER A 38 10.42 -11.66 -0.16
CA SER A 38 11.76 -11.21 -0.55
C SER A 38 12.87 -11.87 0.28
N VAL A 39 12.68 -12.01 1.59
CA VAL A 39 13.65 -12.68 2.48
C VAL A 39 13.74 -14.17 2.13
N PHE A 40 12.60 -14.85 1.97
CA PHE A 40 12.57 -16.27 1.61
C PHE A 40 13.17 -16.51 0.22
N SER A 41 12.91 -15.64 -0.76
CA SER A 41 13.50 -15.79 -2.09
C SER A 41 15.00 -15.61 -2.07
N ASN A 42 15.53 -14.67 -1.28
CA ASN A 42 16.97 -14.47 -1.13
C ASN A 42 17.64 -15.68 -0.45
N ILE A 43 17.03 -16.23 0.60
CA ILE A 43 17.55 -17.42 1.28
C ILE A 43 17.52 -18.62 0.33
N ALA A 44 16.42 -18.86 -0.37
CA ALA A 44 16.28 -19.98 -1.30
C ALA A 44 17.20 -19.86 -2.52
N SER A 45 17.46 -18.63 -2.98
CA SER A 45 18.45 -18.36 -4.03
C SER A 45 19.87 -18.63 -3.55
N SER A 46 20.21 -18.25 -2.31
CA SER A 46 21.53 -18.53 -1.72
C SER A 46 21.84 -20.03 -1.55
N GLN A 47 20.79 -20.85 -1.43
CA GLN A 47 20.89 -22.31 -1.34
C GLN A 47 20.82 -23.01 -2.71
N GLY A 48 20.72 -22.26 -3.81
CA GLY A 48 20.65 -22.82 -5.17
C GLY A 48 19.34 -23.54 -5.51
N LEU A 49 18.31 -23.44 -4.66
CA LEU A 49 17.02 -24.10 -4.85
C LEU A 49 16.13 -23.37 -5.87
N ILE A 50 16.33 -22.06 -6.04
CA ILE A 50 15.51 -21.20 -6.87
C ILE A 50 16.42 -20.23 -7.65
N PRO A 51 16.18 -19.99 -8.96
CA PRO A 51 16.97 -19.02 -9.71
C PRO A 51 16.83 -17.61 -9.10
N ALA A 52 17.93 -16.85 -9.05
CA ALA A 52 17.99 -15.49 -8.48
C ALA A 52 16.98 -14.51 -9.11
N THR A 53 16.47 -14.84 -10.29
CA THR A 53 15.51 -14.08 -11.08
C THR A 53 14.04 -14.40 -10.75
N PHE A 54 13.76 -15.19 -9.72
CA PHE A 54 12.39 -15.66 -9.44
C PHE A 54 11.37 -14.54 -9.16
N VAL A 55 11.86 -13.40 -8.63
CA VAL A 55 11.09 -12.20 -8.30
C VAL A 55 11.42 -11.05 -9.27
N GLU A 56 11.99 -11.35 -10.45
CA GLU A 56 12.50 -10.32 -11.36
C GLU A 56 11.47 -9.22 -11.67
N SER A 57 11.99 -8.00 -11.58
CA SER A 57 11.32 -6.80 -11.12
C SER A 57 10.31 -6.18 -12.07
N GLU A 58 10.31 -6.56 -13.35
CA GLU A 58 9.58 -5.82 -14.38
C GLU A 58 8.09 -6.18 -14.38
N ILE A 59 7.76 -7.46 -14.41
CA ILE A 59 6.35 -7.92 -14.43
C ILE A 59 5.68 -7.71 -13.07
N MET A 60 6.39 -7.90 -11.96
CA MET A 60 5.85 -7.56 -10.63
C MET A 60 5.61 -6.06 -10.47
N ARG A 61 6.49 -5.23 -11.03
CA ARG A 61 6.29 -3.77 -11.07
C ARG A 61 5.11 -3.40 -11.96
N GLU A 62 4.95 -4.03 -13.12
CA GLU A 62 3.79 -3.82 -13.99
C GLU A 62 2.48 -4.25 -13.29
N LEU A 63 2.47 -5.40 -12.61
CA LEU A 63 1.31 -5.83 -11.81
C LEU A 63 1.02 -4.85 -10.66
N ALA A 64 2.06 -4.36 -9.97
CA ALA A 64 1.90 -3.38 -8.91
C ALA A 64 1.36 -2.05 -9.44
N LEU A 65 1.83 -1.59 -10.60
CA LEU A 65 1.33 -0.40 -11.29
C LEU A 65 -0.12 -0.59 -11.76
N LEU A 66 -0.46 -1.77 -12.28
CA LEU A 66 -1.82 -2.11 -12.66
C LEU A 66 -2.76 -2.13 -11.45
N GLY A 67 -2.32 -2.73 -10.34
CA GLY A 67 -3.02 -2.70 -9.06
C GLY A 67 -3.24 -1.28 -8.53
N LEU A 68 -2.21 -0.43 -8.61
CA LEU A 68 -2.28 0.99 -8.23
C LEU A 68 -3.26 1.75 -9.15
N GLY A 69 -3.23 1.48 -10.45
CA GLY A 69 -4.19 2.06 -11.42
C GLY A 69 -5.63 1.69 -11.10
N ILE A 70 -5.90 0.41 -10.81
CA ILE A 70 -7.24 -0.06 -10.40
C ILE A 70 -7.66 0.58 -9.07
N LEU A 71 -6.75 0.68 -8.10
CA LEU A 71 -7.02 1.28 -6.79
C LEU A 71 -7.39 2.77 -6.92
N VAL A 72 -6.63 3.53 -7.71
CA VAL A 72 -6.90 4.96 -7.98
C VAL A 72 -8.22 5.12 -8.74
N PHE A 73 -8.48 4.27 -9.74
CA PHE A 73 -9.72 4.29 -10.51
C PHE A 73 -10.94 4.02 -9.61
N TYR A 74 -10.88 2.97 -8.78
CA TYR A 74 -11.95 2.63 -7.85
C TYR A 74 -12.17 3.75 -6.81
N SER A 75 -11.09 4.34 -6.30
CA SER A 75 -11.18 5.47 -5.37
C SER A 75 -11.82 6.71 -5.98
N THR A 76 -11.42 7.04 -7.21
CA THR A 76 -11.97 8.18 -7.93
C THR A 76 -13.44 7.94 -8.31
N SER A 77 -13.79 6.73 -8.74
CA SER A 77 -15.17 6.37 -9.08
C SER A 77 -16.11 6.47 -7.86
N SER A 78 -15.65 6.05 -6.68
CA SER A 78 -16.45 6.17 -5.45
C SER A 78 -16.71 7.63 -5.03
N LEU A 79 -15.77 8.54 -5.31
CA LEU A 79 -15.88 9.97 -4.99
C LEU A 79 -16.81 10.74 -5.95
N VAL A 80 -16.88 10.34 -7.22
CA VAL A 80 -17.71 11.01 -8.25
C VAL A 80 -19.21 10.71 -8.06
N LEU A 81 -19.54 9.59 -7.41
CA LEU A 81 -20.93 9.13 -7.23
C LEU A 81 -21.57 9.61 -5.91
N ASP A 82 -20.82 10.23 -5.00
CA ASP A 82 -21.36 10.67 -3.71
C ASP A 82 -21.92 12.10 -3.77
N VAL A 83 -23.23 12.23 -3.60
CA VAL A 83 -24.04 13.45 -3.82
C VAL A 83 -23.84 14.50 -2.70
N LYS A 84 -23.15 14.16 -1.60
CA LYS A 84 -22.88 15.07 -0.47
C LYS A 84 -21.73 16.05 -0.77
N ARG A 85 -22.02 17.01 -1.65
CA ARG A 85 -21.08 18.03 -2.16
C ARG A 85 -20.57 19.04 -1.12
N SER A 86 -21.10 19.07 0.11
CA SER A 86 -20.83 20.11 1.13
C SER A 86 -19.58 19.90 2.00
N THR A 87 -18.98 18.71 2.03
CA THR A 87 -17.75 18.41 2.81
C THR A 87 -16.46 18.60 2.01
N THR A 88 -16.57 18.87 0.70
CA THR A 88 -15.43 18.89 -0.25
C THR A 88 -14.35 19.92 0.10
N LEU A 89 -14.70 21.12 0.55
CA LEU A 89 -13.70 22.17 0.83
C LEU A 89 -12.89 21.89 2.10
N SER A 90 -13.55 21.39 3.14
CA SER A 90 -12.89 20.99 4.40
C SER A 90 -12.01 19.77 4.19
N SER A 91 -12.51 18.75 3.47
CA SER A 91 -11.72 17.56 3.13
C SER A 91 -10.52 17.91 2.25
N PHE A 92 -10.69 18.81 1.28
CA PHE A 92 -9.59 19.30 0.45
C PHE A 92 -8.52 20.00 1.28
N LYS A 93 -8.92 20.91 2.19
CA LYS A 93 -7.98 21.58 3.10
C LYS A 93 -7.25 20.57 4.00
N THR A 94 -7.96 19.60 4.57
CA THR A 94 -7.37 18.57 5.43
C THR A 94 -6.36 17.72 4.65
N VAL A 95 -6.71 17.25 3.45
CA VAL A 95 -5.79 16.46 2.60
C VAL A 95 -4.57 17.26 2.20
N LEU A 96 -4.75 18.54 1.87
CA LEU A 96 -3.65 19.43 1.46
C LEU A 96 -2.71 19.74 2.63
N TRP A 97 -3.25 19.96 3.83
CA TRP A 97 -2.44 20.11 5.04
C TRP A 97 -1.70 18.84 5.41
N LEU A 98 -2.40 17.70 5.41
CA LEU A 98 -1.80 16.41 5.76
C LEU A 98 -0.70 16.02 4.77
N SER A 99 -0.92 16.23 3.47
CA SER A 99 0.11 15.95 2.45
C SER A 99 1.31 16.88 2.59
N THR A 100 1.10 18.16 2.89
CA THR A 100 2.17 19.15 3.09
C THR A 100 2.99 18.85 4.33
N VAL A 101 2.34 18.55 5.46
CA VAL A 101 3.01 18.21 6.73
C VAL A 101 3.78 16.90 6.59
N SER A 102 3.18 15.87 5.99
CA SER A 102 3.86 14.60 5.71
C SER A 102 5.04 14.80 4.77
N PHE A 103 4.88 15.57 3.69
CA PHE A 103 5.96 15.88 2.76
C PHE A 103 7.14 16.54 3.49
N ALA A 104 6.89 17.62 4.25
CA ALA A 104 7.95 18.31 4.98
C ALA A 104 8.62 17.41 6.04
N GLY A 105 7.84 16.58 6.74
CA GLY A 105 8.35 15.63 7.74
C GLY A 105 9.25 14.57 7.12
N PHE A 106 8.85 13.96 6.01
CA PHE A 106 9.64 12.92 5.34
C PHE A 106 10.86 13.48 4.61
N VAL A 107 10.80 14.68 4.03
CA VAL A 107 11.98 15.36 3.48
C VAL A 107 12.98 15.68 4.60
N GLY A 108 12.51 16.22 5.73
CA GLY A 108 13.34 16.53 6.89
C GLY A 108 14.02 15.29 7.48
N LEU A 109 13.28 14.20 7.67
CA LEU A 109 13.83 12.92 8.10
C LEU A 109 14.82 12.36 7.08
N SER A 110 14.49 12.37 5.80
CA SER A 110 15.35 11.85 4.74
C SER A 110 16.71 12.56 4.68
N LEU A 111 16.72 13.88 4.87
CA LEU A 111 17.97 14.67 4.98
C LEU A 111 18.78 14.30 6.23
N THR A 112 18.14 13.97 7.35
CA THR A 112 18.86 13.51 8.56
C THR A 112 19.54 12.15 8.38
N PHE A 113 19.05 11.32 7.45
CA PHE A 113 19.67 10.05 7.06
C PHE A 113 20.77 10.22 5.99
N GLY A 114 21.10 11.46 5.60
CA GLY A 114 22.19 11.75 4.67
C GLY A 114 21.83 11.58 3.19
N LEU A 115 20.54 11.50 2.85
CA LEU A 115 20.08 11.43 1.46
C LEU A 115 20.27 12.78 0.76
N ASN A 116 20.51 12.74 -0.55
CA ASN A 116 20.68 13.96 -1.34
C ASN A 116 19.35 14.73 -1.41
N ILE A 117 19.38 16.04 -1.69
CA ILE A 117 18.18 16.89 -1.72
C ILE A 117 17.15 16.36 -2.72
N TYR A 118 17.60 15.91 -3.90
CA TYR A 118 16.71 15.33 -4.91
C TYR A 118 16.06 14.03 -4.46
N GLU A 119 16.81 13.14 -3.82
CA GLU A 119 16.31 11.87 -3.30
C GLU A 119 15.34 12.11 -2.14
N SER A 120 15.63 13.09 -1.30
CA SER A 120 14.79 13.47 -0.16
C SER A 120 13.46 14.04 -0.60
N VAL A 121 13.44 14.89 -1.64
CA VAL A 121 12.21 15.41 -2.23
C VAL A 121 11.39 14.29 -2.84
N LEU A 122 12.00 13.39 -3.62
CA LEU A 122 11.31 12.24 -4.21
C LEU A 122 10.72 11.32 -3.14
N PHE A 123 11.48 11.07 -2.07
CA PHE A 123 11.03 10.28 -0.93
C PHE A 123 9.85 10.95 -0.22
N GLY A 124 9.91 12.27 -0.02
CA GLY A 124 8.82 13.06 0.54
C GLY A 124 7.53 12.97 -0.28
N VAL A 125 7.62 13.09 -1.61
CA VAL A 125 6.45 12.96 -2.51
C VAL A 125 5.87 11.55 -2.45
N ALA A 126 6.72 10.54 -2.50
CA ALA A 126 6.30 9.14 -2.44
C ALA A 126 5.60 8.82 -1.11
N ALA A 127 6.14 9.29 0.01
CA ALA A 127 5.57 9.06 1.33
C ALA A 127 4.25 9.82 1.55
N ALA A 128 4.16 11.08 1.09
CA ALA A 128 2.92 11.85 1.18
C ALA A 128 1.78 11.22 0.37
N THR A 129 2.10 10.70 -0.83
CA THR A 129 1.13 10.02 -1.70
C THR A 129 0.78 8.62 -1.18
N GLY A 130 1.76 7.90 -0.63
CA GLY A 130 1.54 6.59 -0.02
C GLY A 130 0.63 6.67 1.21
N SER A 131 0.80 7.70 2.04
CA SER A 131 -0.03 7.92 3.23
C SER A 131 -1.50 8.12 2.88
N THR A 132 -1.82 8.87 1.83
CA THR A 132 -3.22 9.11 1.43
C THR A 132 -3.85 7.87 0.81
N LEU A 133 -3.08 7.09 0.04
CA LEU A 133 -3.55 5.83 -0.53
C LEU A 133 -3.80 4.79 0.57
N MET A 134 -2.90 4.66 1.53
CA MET A 134 -3.03 3.73 2.65
C MET A 134 -4.22 4.11 3.54
N ASP A 135 -4.37 5.39 3.90
CA ASP A 135 -5.52 5.88 4.68
C ASP A 135 -6.84 5.62 3.95
N SER A 136 -6.92 5.92 2.65
CA SER A 136 -8.11 5.64 1.84
C SER A 136 -8.44 4.15 1.72
N GLY A 137 -7.42 3.29 1.75
CA GLY A 137 -7.58 1.84 1.73
C GLY A 137 -8.08 1.30 3.07
N LEU A 138 -7.53 1.80 4.18
CA LEU A 138 -7.96 1.44 5.53
C LEU A 138 -9.41 1.86 5.81
N VAL A 139 -9.78 3.10 5.46
CA VAL A 139 -11.16 3.59 5.62
C VAL A 139 -12.16 2.74 4.83
N LYS A 140 -11.80 2.29 3.62
CA LYS A 140 -12.66 1.40 2.83
C LYS A 140 -12.74 0.00 3.38
N GLU A 141 -11.65 -0.51 3.93
CA GLU A 141 -11.63 -1.80 4.62
C GLU A 141 -12.55 -1.78 5.84
N GLU A 142 -12.51 -0.69 6.60
CA GLU A 142 -13.33 -0.46 7.79
C GLU A 142 -14.81 -0.24 7.41
N ALA A 143 -15.09 0.53 6.35
CA ALA A 143 -16.43 0.67 5.80
C ALA A 143 -17.01 -0.66 5.30
N ARG A 144 -16.18 -1.50 4.66
CA ARG A 144 -16.58 -2.85 4.23
C ARG A 144 -16.83 -3.76 5.43
N LYS A 145 -15.98 -3.73 6.45
CA LYS A 145 -16.19 -4.48 7.70
C LYS A 145 -17.49 -4.02 8.39
N ASN A 146 -17.76 -2.72 8.47
CA ASN A 146 -19.02 -2.19 9.01
C ASN A 146 -20.24 -2.59 8.18
N HIS A 147 -20.15 -2.58 6.84
CA HIS A 147 -21.26 -3.00 5.98
C HIS A 147 -21.55 -4.51 6.06
N ILE A 148 -20.53 -5.34 6.30
CA ILE A 148 -20.68 -6.81 6.41
C ILE A 148 -21.10 -7.23 7.82
N TYR A 149 -20.56 -6.60 8.86
CA TYR A 149 -20.79 -6.97 10.25
C TYR A 149 -21.83 -6.11 10.98
N GLY A 150 -22.40 -5.10 10.31
CA GLY A 150 -23.54 -4.35 10.84
C GLY A 150 -23.24 -3.55 12.11
N TRP A 151 -22.00 -3.10 12.32
CA TRP A 151 -21.69 -2.19 13.41
C TRP A 151 -22.16 -0.78 13.00
N LEU A 152 -23.43 -0.53 13.29
CA LEU A 152 -23.98 0.81 13.49
C LEU A 152 -23.15 1.48 14.61
N THR A 153 -22.36 2.47 14.25
CA THR A 153 -22.21 3.65 15.12
C THR A 153 -23.48 4.48 15.04
#